data_AF-A0A4V1UVW9-F1
#
_entry.id   AF-A0A4V1UVW9-F1
#
_cell.length_a   1.000
_cell.length_b   1.000
_cell.length_c   1.000
_cell.angle_alpha   90.00
_cell.angle_beta   90.00
_cell.angle_gamma   90.00
#
_symmetry.space_group_name_H-M   'P 1'
#
loop_
_entity.id
_entity.type
_entity.pdbx_description
1 polymer ?
#
loop_
_entity_poly.entity_id
_entity_poly.type
_entity_poly.pdbx_seq_one_letter_code
_entity_poly.pdbx_strand_id
1 'polypeptide(L)'
;MVEQVEKRAKQKLVVGWGGNTNYEGLAASPEVSTEIMTNNVRVTIMAVGLGVTAGIGTGYVLIMNGLMLGGLAGVATNYSVDYLFWSVILPHGILELTAICIAGGAGLVIARAIYAPGDLPRRDALRIAGGEAGQLLAGVAAMLVLAGFIEGFITPTTLPPGVKIGFALLTGVFMSAYLMVRPKTA
;
A
#
# COMPACT_ATOMS: atom_id res chain seq x y z
N MET A 1 -16.69 32.48 14.13
CA MET A 1 -15.51 32.28 13.24
C MET A 1 -15.19 30.80 13.04
N VAL A 2 -14.99 30.03 14.11
CA VAL A 2 -14.74 28.56 14.05
C VAL A 2 -15.88 27.79 13.36
N GLU A 3 -17.13 28.11 13.70
CA GLU A 3 -18.30 27.44 13.11
C GLU A 3 -18.45 27.69 11.59
N GLN A 4 -17.98 28.83 11.09
CA GLN A 4 -17.96 29.11 9.65
C GLN A 4 -16.82 28.38 8.93
N VAL A 5 -15.69 28.16 9.61
CA VAL A 5 -14.57 27.37 9.05
C VAL A 5 -14.97 25.89 8.98
N GLU A 6 -15.65 25.38 10.01
CA GLU A 6 -16.13 24.00 10.04
C GLU A 6 -17.22 23.74 8.98
N LYS A 7 -18.17 24.68 8.83
CA LYS A 7 -19.16 24.62 7.73
C LYS A 7 -18.50 24.66 6.35
N ARG A 8 -17.49 25.51 6.15
CA ARG A 8 -16.74 25.59 4.88
C ARG A 8 -15.90 24.34 4.61
N ALA A 9 -15.32 23.73 5.65
CA ALA A 9 -14.58 22.47 5.54
C ALA A 9 -15.52 21.32 5.16
N LYS A 10 -16.63 21.16 5.88
CA LYS A 10 -17.68 20.18 5.57
C LYS A 10 -18.26 20.37 4.17
N GLN A 11 -18.47 21.62 3.75
CA GLN A 11 -18.98 21.94 2.41
C GLN A 11 -17.95 21.66 1.30
N LYS A 12 -16.65 21.90 1.52
CA LYS A 12 -15.57 21.50 0.57
C LYS A 12 -15.25 20.00 0.56
N LEU A 13 -15.76 19.25 1.54
CA LEU A 13 -15.61 17.79 1.62
C LEU A 13 -16.81 17.07 1.01
N VAL A 14 -18.02 17.61 1.17
CA VAL A 14 -19.24 17.14 0.50
C VAL A 14 -19.26 17.54 -0.98
N VAL A 15 -18.67 18.69 -1.30
CA VAL A 15 -18.53 19.21 -2.65
C VAL A 15 -17.04 19.13 -2.95
N GLY A 16 -16.62 18.13 -3.73
CA GLY A 16 -15.21 17.88 -4.04
C GLY A 16 -14.47 19.16 -4.46
N TRP A 17 -13.15 19.18 -4.26
CA TRP A 17 -12.27 20.29 -4.66
C TRP A 17 -12.66 20.75 -6.08
N GLY A 18 -13.37 21.89 -6.19
CA GLY A 18 -13.96 22.34 -7.46
C GLY A 18 -15.48 22.57 -7.49
N GLY A 19 -16.22 22.52 -6.37
CA GLY A 19 -17.60 23.05 -6.35
C GLY A 19 -18.64 22.20 -7.11
N ASN A 20 -18.30 20.96 -7.47
CA ASN A 20 -19.22 20.01 -8.08
C ASN A 20 -19.66 18.96 -7.04
N THR A 21 -20.97 18.72 -6.94
CA THR A 21 -21.56 17.65 -6.11
C THR A 21 -21.46 16.28 -6.80
N ASN A 22 -21.03 16.28 -8.06
CA ASN A 22 -20.58 15.09 -8.72
C ASN A 22 -19.22 14.69 -8.12
N TYR A 23 -19.14 13.45 -7.68
CA TYR A 23 -17.96 12.66 -7.30
C TYR A 23 -16.82 12.67 -8.35
N GLU A 24 -16.99 13.38 -9.47
CA GLU A 24 -16.03 13.63 -10.54
C GLU A 24 -14.73 14.29 -10.04
N GLY A 25 -14.75 15.04 -8.93
CA GLY A 25 -13.53 15.63 -8.35
C GLY A 25 -12.64 14.67 -7.55
N LEU A 26 -13.13 13.45 -7.26
CA LEU A 26 -12.37 12.36 -6.61
C LEU A 26 -12.19 11.16 -7.54
N ALA A 27 -12.70 11.24 -8.76
CA ALA A 27 -12.31 10.32 -9.82
C ALA A 27 -10.83 10.60 -10.09
N ALA A 28 -9.96 9.72 -9.60
CA ALA A 28 -8.59 9.69 -10.06
C ALA A 28 -8.64 9.59 -11.58
N SER A 29 -8.21 10.65 -12.27
CA SER A 29 -7.93 10.52 -13.70
C SER A 29 -6.92 9.37 -13.85
N PRO A 30 -6.87 8.69 -15.01
CA PRO A 30 -5.85 7.67 -15.26
C PRO A 30 -4.43 8.14 -14.92
N GLU A 31 -4.18 9.45 -14.98
CA GLU A 31 -2.93 10.10 -14.56
C GLU A 31 -2.67 9.95 -13.06
N VAL A 32 -3.65 10.30 -12.20
CA VAL A 32 -3.50 10.23 -10.73
C VAL A 32 -3.30 8.79 -10.25
N SER A 33 -4.02 7.82 -10.82
CA SER A 33 -3.82 6.40 -10.48
C SER A 33 -2.43 5.90 -10.94
N THR A 34 -1.93 6.38 -12.07
CA THR A 34 -0.57 6.05 -12.53
C THR A 34 0.49 6.59 -11.57
N GLU A 35 0.30 7.79 -11.02
CA GLU A 35 1.21 8.39 -10.04
C GLU A 35 1.26 7.59 -8.73
N ILE A 36 0.09 7.20 -8.20
CA ILE A 36 -0.02 6.41 -6.97
C ILE A 36 0.62 5.03 -7.17
N MET A 37 0.29 4.35 -8.27
CA MET A 37 0.91 3.09 -8.64
C MET A 37 2.43 3.19 -8.74
N THR A 38 2.93 4.20 -9.46
CA THR A 38 4.37 4.42 -9.61
C THR A 38 5.05 4.66 -8.27
N ASN A 39 4.39 5.40 -7.37
CA ASN A 39 4.89 5.61 -6.02
C ASN A 39 4.98 4.30 -5.22
N ASN A 40 3.94 3.45 -5.26
CA ASN A 40 3.94 2.18 -4.55
C ASN A 40 4.99 1.19 -5.10
N VAL A 41 5.17 1.14 -6.42
CA VAL A 41 6.27 0.41 -7.06
C VAL A 41 7.62 0.93 -6.58
N ARG A 42 7.80 2.25 -6.52
CA ARG A 42 9.04 2.88 -6.07
C ARG A 42 9.35 2.57 -4.61
N VAL A 43 8.37 2.67 -3.71
CA VAL A 43 8.49 2.33 -2.28
C VAL A 43 8.89 0.86 -2.12
N THR A 44 8.25 -0.03 -2.87
CA THR A 44 8.51 -1.46 -2.87
C THR A 44 9.95 -1.78 -3.29
N ILE A 45 10.42 -1.21 -4.40
CA ILE A 45 11.79 -1.39 -4.89
C ILE A 45 12.79 -0.85 -3.87
N MET A 46 12.52 0.32 -3.28
CA MET A 46 13.37 0.87 -2.23
C MET A 46 13.40 -0.01 -0.98
N ALA A 47 12.26 -0.56 -0.55
CA ALA A 47 12.19 -1.43 0.62
C ALA A 47 13.07 -2.68 0.47
N VAL A 48 13.05 -3.33 -0.71
CA VAL A 48 13.94 -4.47 -1.00
C VAL A 48 15.38 -4.02 -1.18
N GLY A 49 15.62 -3.05 -2.06
CA GLY A 49 16.95 -2.62 -2.47
C GLY A 49 17.78 -2.09 -1.31
N LEU A 50 17.16 -1.35 -0.39
CA LEU A 50 17.82 -0.85 0.82
C LEU A 50 18.07 -1.94 1.88
N GLY A 51 17.63 -3.18 1.66
CA GLY A 51 18.02 -4.33 2.47
C GLY A 51 19.54 -4.49 2.59
N VAL A 52 20.27 -4.07 1.55
CA VAL A 52 21.74 -4.06 1.53
C VAL A 52 22.39 -3.20 2.62
N THR A 53 21.63 -2.28 3.23
CA THR A 53 22.09 -1.45 4.36
C THR A 53 21.94 -2.17 5.71
N ALA A 54 22.10 -3.50 5.71
CA ALA A 54 21.79 -4.37 6.85
C ALA A 54 20.35 -4.16 7.39
N GLY A 55 19.41 -3.83 6.51
CA GLY A 55 17.99 -3.67 6.83
C GLY A 55 17.59 -2.32 7.44
N ILE A 56 18.53 -1.43 7.75
CA ILE A 56 18.23 -0.11 8.33
C ILE A 56 17.38 0.72 7.36
N GLY A 57 17.80 0.78 6.09
CA GLY A 57 17.07 1.51 5.06
C GLY A 57 15.72 0.88 4.72
N THR A 58 15.60 -0.45 4.75
CA THR A 58 14.30 -1.13 4.65
C THR A 58 13.37 -0.71 5.79
N GLY A 59 13.86 -0.73 7.03
CA GLY A 59 13.10 -0.27 8.19
C GLY A 59 12.66 1.18 8.07
N TYR A 60 13.56 2.07 7.63
CA TYR A 60 13.24 3.48 7.38
C TYR A 60 12.10 3.64 6.37
N VAL A 61 12.15 2.92 5.24
CA VAL A 61 11.10 2.99 4.20
C VAL A 61 9.74 2.53 4.76
N LEU A 62 9.70 1.42 5.49
CA LEU A 62 8.47 0.90 6.08
C LEU A 62 7.88 1.87 7.12
N ILE A 63 8.73 2.43 7.99
CA ILE A 63 8.31 3.40 9.00
C ILE A 63 7.74 4.65 8.31
N MET A 64 8.44 5.20 7.31
CA MET A 64 7.98 6.40 6.63
C MET A 64 6.68 6.17 5.84
N ASN A 65 6.53 5.02 5.21
CA ASN A 65 5.28 4.64 4.54
C ASN A 65 4.11 4.55 5.55
N GLY A 66 4.35 3.90 6.70
CA GLY A 66 3.36 3.80 7.77
C GLY A 66 3.01 5.15 8.41
N LEU A 67 4.00 6.00 8.68
CA LEU A 67 3.81 7.36 9.21
C LEU A 67 3.01 8.24 8.25
N MET A 68 3.29 8.16 6.94
CA MET A 68 2.55 8.89 5.92
C MET A 68 1.06 8.49 5.92
N LEU A 69 0.76 7.19 5.83
CA LEU A 69 -0.62 6.70 5.85
C LEU A 69 -1.31 7.03 7.18
N GLY A 70 -0.63 6.81 8.31
CA GLY A 70 -1.15 7.09 9.65
C GLY A 70 -1.43 8.58 9.86
N GLY A 71 -0.57 9.46 9.35
CA GLY A 71 -0.76 10.91 9.37
C GLY A 71 -2.00 11.33 8.59
N LEU A 72 -2.17 10.81 7.38
CA LEU A 72 -3.36 11.07 6.55
C LEU A 72 -4.64 10.56 7.22
N ALA A 73 -4.61 9.35 7.79
CA ALA A 73 -5.73 8.79 8.53
C ALA A 73 -6.06 9.61 9.79
N GLY A 74 -5.04 10.11 10.51
CA GLY A 74 -5.21 10.97 11.67
C GLY A 74 -5.88 12.29 11.32
N VAL A 75 -5.48 12.91 10.21
CA VAL A 75 -6.15 14.12 9.68
C VAL A 75 -7.60 13.81 9.29
N ALA A 76 -7.84 12.73 8.54
CA ALA A 76 -9.20 12.34 8.13
C ALA A 76 -10.13 12.12 9.34
N THR A 77 -9.61 11.47 10.38
CA THR A 77 -10.33 11.26 11.65
C THR A 77 -10.63 12.58 12.36
N ASN A 78 -9.65 13.49 12.42
CA ASN A 78 -9.81 14.81 13.04
C ASN A 78 -10.89 15.66 12.36
N TYR A 79 -11.10 15.48 11.05
CA TYR A 79 -12.16 16.15 10.29
C TYR A 79 -13.45 15.32 10.15
N SER A 80 -13.55 14.17 10.81
CA SER A 80 -14.72 13.26 10.76
C SER A 80 -15.09 12.79 9.35
N VAL A 81 -14.07 12.55 8.52
CA VAL A 81 -14.20 12.00 7.16
C VAL A 81 -13.46 10.67 6.98
N ASP A 82 -13.13 10.02 8.08
CA ASP A 82 -12.45 8.72 8.14
C ASP A 82 -13.17 7.63 7.35
N TYR A 83 -14.50 7.57 7.42
CA TYR A 83 -15.29 6.60 6.68
C TYR A 83 -15.13 6.75 5.15
N LEU A 84 -15.14 7.99 4.65
CA LEU A 84 -14.92 8.26 3.23
C LEU A 84 -13.47 7.99 2.83
N PHE A 85 -12.52 8.43 3.66
CA PHE A 85 -11.08 8.20 3.47
C PHE A 85 -10.77 6.70 3.30
N TRP A 86 -11.25 5.86 4.22
CA TRP A 86 -11.02 4.42 4.15
C TRP A 86 -11.75 3.76 2.98
N SER A 87 -12.92 4.28 2.56
CA SER A 87 -13.63 3.74 1.39
C SER A 87 -12.90 3.96 0.06
N VAL A 88 -12.03 4.98 0.00
CA VAL A 88 -11.18 5.24 -1.17
C VAL A 88 -9.91 4.40 -1.11
N ILE A 89 -9.28 4.30 0.06
CA ILE A 89 -7.96 3.67 0.21
C ILE A 89 -8.04 2.15 0.32
N LEU A 90 -8.95 1.60 1.14
CA LEU A 90 -8.96 0.16 1.44
C LEU A 90 -9.13 -0.75 0.22
N PRO A 91 -9.94 -0.44 -0.82
CA PRO A 91 -10.13 -1.32 -1.97
C PRO A 91 -8.82 -1.80 -2.61
N HIS A 92 -7.87 -0.89 -2.85
CA HIS A 92 -6.57 -1.20 -3.43
C HIS A 92 -5.46 -1.29 -2.36
N GLY A 93 -5.52 -0.43 -1.33
CA GLY A 93 -4.49 -0.28 -0.32
C GLY A 93 -4.22 -1.53 0.52
N ILE A 94 -5.19 -2.45 0.67
CA ILE A 94 -4.94 -3.74 1.34
C ILE A 94 -3.88 -4.56 0.59
N LEU A 95 -3.97 -4.60 -0.76
CA LEU A 95 -2.99 -5.31 -1.58
C LEU A 95 -1.63 -4.60 -1.55
N GLU A 96 -1.63 -3.27 -1.66
CA GLU A 96 -0.41 -2.47 -1.71
C GLU A 96 0.38 -2.51 -0.41
N LEU A 97 -0.29 -2.31 0.73
CA LEU A 97 0.37 -2.37 2.03
C LEU A 97 0.92 -3.77 2.30
N THR A 98 0.19 -4.82 1.92
CA THR A 98 0.69 -6.19 2.05
C THR A 98 1.88 -6.43 1.13
N ALA A 99 1.85 -5.92 -0.10
CA ALA A 99 2.96 -5.98 -1.04
C ALA A 99 4.21 -5.25 -0.51
N ILE A 100 4.03 -4.06 0.07
CA ILE A 100 5.10 -3.29 0.73
C ILE A 100 5.66 -4.04 1.94
N CYS A 101 4.82 -4.68 2.75
CA CYS A 101 5.27 -5.52 3.87
C CYS A 101 6.08 -6.74 3.40
N ILE A 102 5.64 -7.43 2.34
CA ILE A 102 6.37 -8.57 1.75
C ILE A 102 7.71 -8.09 1.17
N ALA A 103 7.73 -6.95 0.48
CA ALA A 103 8.96 -6.33 -0.01
C ALA A 103 9.90 -5.91 1.13
N GLY A 104 9.36 -5.40 2.23
CA GLY A 104 10.09 -5.18 3.47
C GLY A 104 10.73 -6.47 4.00
N GLY A 105 9.96 -7.56 4.06
CA GLY A 105 10.47 -8.89 4.43
C GLY A 105 11.59 -9.36 3.51
N ALA A 106 11.45 -9.20 2.19
CA ALA A 106 12.48 -9.52 1.22
C ALA A 106 13.75 -8.68 1.42
N GLY A 107 13.63 -7.40 1.73
CA GLY A 107 14.76 -6.54 2.13
C GLY A 107 15.46 -7.04 3.40
N LEU A 108 14.71 -7.54 4.38
CA LEU A 108 15.27 -8.11 5.61
C LEU A 108 15.93 -9.49 5.38
N VAL A 109 15.46 -10.28 4.41
CA VAL A 109 16.12 -11.51 3.95
C VAL A 109 17.51 -11.18 3.38
N ILE A 110 17.61 -10.16 2.53
CA ILE A 110 18.90 -9.65 2.02
C ILE A 110 19.78 -9.15 3.17
N ALA A 111 19.20 -8.37 4.10
CA ALA A 111 19.91 -7.84 5.25
C ALA A 111 20.55 -8.95 6.09
N ARG A 112 19.80 -10.02 6.38
CA ARG A 112 20.28 -11.16 7.17
C ARG A 112 21.50 -11.81 6.54
N ALA A 113 21.55 -11.93 5.22
CA ALA A 113 22.70 -12.49 4.51
C ALA A 113 23.99 -11.64 4.67
N ILE A 114 23.89 -10.37 5.07
CA ILE A 114 25.04 -9.49 5.29
C ILE A 114 25.62 -9.66 6.69
N TYR A 115 24.78 -9.58 7.72
CA TYR A 115 25.23 -9.56 9.11
C TYR A 115 25.21 -10.93 9.79
N ALA A 116 24.40 -11.89 9.31
CA ALA A 116 24.28 -13.23 9.87
C ALA A 116 24.19 -14.32 8.77
N PRO A 117 25.23 -14.49 7.94
CA PRO A 117 25.24 -15.45 6.82
C PRO A 117 25.35 -16.94 7.23
N GLY A 118 25.60 -17.24 8.51
CA GLY A 118 25.88 -18.59 8.98
C GLY A 118 27.23 -19.10 8.45
N ASP A 119 27.26 -20.36 7.99
CA ASP A 119 28.47 -21.03 7.49
C ASP A 119 28.85 -20.65 6.06
N LEU A 120 28.02 -19.83 5.39
CA LEU A 120 28.25 -19.43 4.00
C LEU A 120 29.14 -18.19 3.91
N PRO A 121 30.01 -18.10 2.88
CA PRO A 121 30.60 -16.83 2.49
C PRO A 121 29.48 -15.82 2.19
N ARG A 122 29.65 -14.56 2.63
CA ARG A 122 28.64 -13.49 2.45
C ARG A 122 28.14 -13.36 1.01
N ARG A 123 29.04 -13.55 0.03
CA ARG A 123 28.69 -13.50 -1.40
C ARG A 123 27.67 -14.57 -1.77
N ASP A 124 27.82 -15.78 -1.25
CA ASP A 124 26.95 -16.91 -1.57
C ASP A 124 25.64 -16.81 -0.81
N ALA A 125 25.69 -16.40 0.47
CA ALA A 125 24.49 -16.06 1.24
C ALA A 125 23.65 -14.97 0.54
N LEU A 126 24.29 -13.92 0.02
CA LEU A 126 23.63 -12.84 -0.72
C LEU A 126 23.01 -13.31 -2.04
N ARG A 127 23.64 -14.26 -2.75
CA ARG A 127 23.07 -14.83 -3.99
C ARG A 127 21.80 -15.61 -3.70
N ILE A 128 21.80 -16.44 -2.66
CA ILE A 128 20.64 -17.22 -2.25
C ILE A 128 19.52 -16.27 -1.79
N ALA A 129 19.83 -15.35 -0.88
CA ALA A 129 18.88 -14.35 -0.39
C ALA A 129 18.31 -13.46 -1.52
N GLY A 130 19.13 -13.11 -2.51
CA GLY A 130 18.69 -12.37 -3.69
C GLY A 130 17.69 -13.16 -4.54
N GLY A 131 17.90 -14.48 -4.69
CA GLY A 131 16.95 -15.38 -5.35
C GLY A 131 15.61 -15.46 -4.62
N GLU A 132 15.65 -15.63 -3.29
CA GLU A 132 14.45 -15.64 -2.44
C GLU A 132 13.70 -14.31 -2.49
N ALA A 133 14.42 -13.19 -2.38
CA ALA A 133 13.86 -11.85 -2.51
C ALA A 133 13.23 -11.62 -3.89
N GLY A 134 13.85 -12.13 -4.96
CA GLY A 134 13.31 -12.09 -6.32
C GLY A 134 11.99 -12.85 -6.47
N GLN A 135 11.87 -14.03 -5.85
CA GLN A 135 10.61 -14.80 -5.83
C GLN A 135 9.50 -14.05 -5.10
N LEU A 136 9.81 -13.44 -3.96
CA LEU A 136 8.86 -12.59 -3.22
C LEU A 136 8.42 -11.38 -4.08
N LEU A 137 9.37 -10.76 -4.78
CA LEU A 137 9.09 -9.63 -5.67
C LEU A 137 8.16 -10.00 -6.84
N ALA A 138 8.21 -11.23 -7.36
CA ALA A 138 7.28 -11.67 -8.39
C ALA A 138 5.82 -11.68 -7.89
N GLY A 139 5.61 -12.16 -6.65
CA GLY A 139 4.28 -12.09 -6.01
C GLY A 139 3.84 -10.66 -5.75
N VAL A 140 4.75 -9.84 -5.22
CA VAL A 140 4.52 -8.40 -4.99
C VAL A 140 4.15 -7.66 -6.27
N ALA A 141 4.82 -7.92 -7.39
CA ALA A 141 4.51 -7.31 -8.68
C ALA A 141 3.07 -7.65 -9.13
N ALA A 142 2.65 -8.91 -8.99
CA ALA A 142 1.29 -9.31 -9.29
C ALA A 142 0.26 -8.61 -8.37
N MET A 143 0.56 -8.47 -7.09
CA MET A 143 -0.30 -7.75 -6.14
C MET A 143 -0.44 -6.26 -6.49
N LEU A 144 0.66 -5.58 -6.86
CA LEU A 144 0.62 -4.19 -7.28
C LEU A 144 -0.17 -3.99 -8.58
N VAL A 145 0.01 -4.87 -9.57
CA VAL A 145 -0.79 -4.80 -10.81
C VAL A 145 -2.30 -4.94 -10.52
N LEU A 146 -2.68 -5.87 -9.66
CA LEU A 146 -4.08 -6.03 -9.23
C LEU A 146 -4.57 -4.81 -8.45
N ALA A 147 -3.73 -4.23 -7.58
CA ALA A 147 -4.06 -3.01 -6.85
C ALA A 147 -4.33 -1.83 -7.79
N GLY A 148 -3.50 -1.62 -8.81
CA GLY A 148 -3.69 -0.54 -9.79
C GLY A 148 -4.91 -0.74 -10.67
N PHE A 149 -5.25 -1.99 -10.97
CA PHE A 149 -6.53 -2.28 -11.63
C PHE A 149 -7.71 -1.89 -10.74
N ILE A 150 -7.69 -2.26 -9.47
CA ILE A 150 -8.73 -1.86 -8.52
C ILE A 150 -8.77 -0.33 -8.37
N GLU A 151 -7.61 0.31 -8.32
CA GLU A 151 -7.50 1.76 -8.22
C GLU A 151 -8.06 2.48 -9.44
N GLY A 152 -7.67 2.07 -10.65
CA GLY A 152 -8.11 2.72 -11.89
C GLY A 152 -9.59 2.47 -12.22
N PHE A 153 -10.17 1.36 -11.77
CA PHE A 153 -11.53 0.96 -12.18
C PHE A 153 -12.57 0.96 -11.05
N ILE A 154 -12.21 0.66 -9.81
CA ILE A 154 -13.15 0.54 -8.68
C ILE A 154 -13.13 1.78 -7.80
N THR A 155 -11.95 2.33 -7.48
CA THR A 155 -11.84 3.53 -6.66
C THR A 155 -12.62 4.74 -7.20
N PRO A 156 -12.57 5.10 -8.51
CA PRO A 156 -13.27 6.27 -9.05
C PRO A 156 -14.79 6.05 -9.22
N THR A 157 -15.32 4.84 -8.96
CA THR A 157 -16.75 4.58 -9.11
C THR A 157 -17.58 5.39 -8.13
N THR A 158 -18.84 5.65 -8.49
CA THR A 158 -19.83 6.32 -7.64
C THR A 158 -20.51 5.37 -6.66
N LEU A 159 -19.96 4.16 -6.47
CA LEU A 159 -20.48 3.15 -5.56
C LEU A 159 -20.52 3.67 -4.11
N PRO A 160 -21.54 3.28 -3.33
CA PRO A 160 -21.60 3.65 -1.92
C PRO A 160 -20.34 3.23 -1.16
N PRO A 161 -19.82 4.06 -0.23
CA PRO A 161 -18.63 3.75 0.55
C PRO A 161 -18.64 2.36 1.22
N GLY A 162 -19.81 1.93 1.71
CA GLY A 162 -19.98 0.62 2.34
C GLY A 162 -19.75 -0.55 1.39
N VAL A 163 -20.09 -0.40 0.10
CA VAL A 163 -19.83 -1.42 -0.93
C VAL A 163 -18.33 -1.51 -1.21
N LYS A 164 -17.64 -0.37 -1.29
CA LYS A 164 -16.18 -0.32 -1.48
C LYS A 164 -15.45 -0.97 -0.31
N ILE A 165 -15.88 -0.69 0.92
CA ILE A 165 -15.32 -1.32 2.12
C ILE A 165 -15.63 -2.82 2.15
N GLY A 166 -16.84 -3.24 1.76
CA GLY A 166 -17.18 -4.66 1.64
C GLY A 166 -16.31 -5.40 0.63
N PHE A 167 -16.06 -4.78 -0.54
CA PHE A 167 -15.13 -5.29 -1.55
C PHE A 167 -13.69 -5.39 -1.01
N ALA A 168 -13.24 -4.37 -0.28
CA ALA A 168 -11.92 -4.36 0.34
C ALA A 168 -11.77 -5.50 1.36
N LEU A 169 -12.76 -5.69 2.24
CA LEU A 169 -12.78 -6.78 3.21
C LEU A 169 -12.75 -8.15 2.53
N LEU A 170 -13.54 -8.35 1.48
CA LEU A 170 -13.53 -9.60 0.70
C LEU A 170 -12.15 -9.88 0.11
N THR A 171 -11.54 -8.88 -0.52
CA THR A 171 -10.20 -8.98 -1.10
C THR A 171 -9.15 -9.30 -0.02
N GLY A 172 -9.24 -8.64 1.13
CA GLY A 172 -8.35 -8.88 2.27
C GLY A 172 -8.50 -10.28 2.87
N VAL A 173 -9.71 -10.80 2.99
CA VAL A 173 -9.97 -12.18 3.45
C VAL A 173 -9.43 -13.19 2.44
N PHE A 174 -9.70 -13.00 1.15
CA PHE A 174 -9.22 -13.90 0.10
C PHE A 174 -7.69 -13.95 0.05
N MET A 175 -7.04 -12.78 0.07
CA MET A 175 -5.59 -12.67 0.12
C MET A 175 -5.01 -13.31 1.38
N SER A 176 -5.61 -13.06 2.55
CA SER A 176 -5.16 -13.63 3.82
C SER A 176 -5.29 -15.15 3.82
N ALA A 177 -6.41 -15.67 3.30
CA ALA A 177 -6.62 -17.10 3.12
C ALA A 177 -5.56 -17.70 2.17
N TYR A 178 -5.28 -17.06 1.04
CA TYR A 178 -4.24 -17.50 0.10
C TYR A 178 -2.86 -17.57 0.76
N LEU A 179 -2.46 -16.55 1.53
CA LEU A 179 -1.17 -16.53 2.23
C LEU A 179 -1.08 -17.56 3.37
N MET A 180 -2.20 -17.96 3.96
CA MET A 180 -2.25 -18.99 4.99
C MET A 180 -2.20 -20.41 4.43
N VAL A 181 -2.61 -20.62 3.16
CA VAL A 181 -2.50 -21.91 2.50
C VAL A 181 -1.04 -22.22 2.26
N ARG A 182 -0.48 -23.10 3.10
CA ARG A 182 0.86 -23.64 2.88
C ARG A 182 0.82 -24.55 1.65
N PRO A 183 1.66 -24.34 0.63
CA PRO A 183 1.83 -25.35 -0.40
C PRO A 183 2.27 -26.65 0.28
N LYS A 184 1.66 -27.78 -0.13
CA LYS A 184 2.15 -29.10 0.27
C LYS A 184 3.57 -29.19 -0.26
N THR A 185 4.55 -29.24 0.65
CA THR A 185 5.95 -29.52 0.31
C THR A 185 5.96 -30.84 -0.47
N ALA A 186 6.35 -30.78 -1.74
CA ALA A 186 6.67 -31.94 -2.57
C ALA A 186 8.07 -32.44 -2.22
#